data_AF-A0A3Q2D359-F1
#
_entry.id   AF-A0A3Q2D359-F1
#
_cell.length_a   1.000
_cell.length_b   1.000
_cell.length_c   1.000
_cell.angle_alpha   90.00
_cell.angle_beta   90.00
_cell.angle_gamma   90.00
#
_symmetry.space_group_name_H-M   'P 1'
#
loop_
_entity.id
_entity.type
_entity.pdbx_description
1 polymer ?
#
loop_
_entity_poly.entity_id
_entity_poly.type
_entity_poly.pdbx_seq_one_letter_code
_entity_poly.pdbx_strand_id
1 'polypeptide(L)'
;MEANQKQKNSCGVICLKYLLFLFNICFWLGGGAMLAVGVWTLVENSDYISLLNSSFYSASAYILIAAGGVVIVTGMIGCCATLKERRSLLIVYLVLLLSIFLLEITAGILAYVNNQQGGCIEQLEHFLRSHLYILGAVGVGIAFLQLVGMMFTCCLCRNLKEDLY
;
A
#
# COMPACT_ATOMS: atom_id res chain seq x y z
N MET A 1 10.59 1.26 40.42
CA MET A 1 10.72 1.80 39.04
C MET A 1 10.01 0.92 38.01
N GLU A 2 9.83 -0.38 38.27
CA GLU A 2 9.16 -1.34 37.35
C GLU A 2 7.66 -1.08 37.11
N ALA A 3 6.92 -0.54 38.11
CA ALA A 3 5.49 -0.21 37.94
C ALA A 3 5.25 0.96 36.96
N ASN A 4 6.20 1.89 36.83
CA ASN A 4 6.10 3.03 35.91
C ASN A 4 6.38 2.62 34.45
N GLN A 5 7.17 1.55 34.26
CA GLN A 5 7.46 0.98 32.95
C GLN A 5 6.26 0.16 32.42
N LYS A 6 5.61 -0.65 33.27
CA LYS A 6 4.41 -1.44 32.88
C LYS A 6 3.21 -0.57 32.49
N GLN A 7 2.99 0.57 33.16
CA GLN A 7 1.87 1.47 32.88
C GLN A 7 2.13 2.40 31.67
N LYS A 8 3.38 2.85 31.47
CA LYS A 8 3.79 3.58 30.26
C LYS A 8 3.67 2.72 29.00
N ASN A 9 3.95 1.43 29.11
CA ASN A 9 3.77 0.47 28.03
C ASN A 9 2.29 0.30 27.68
N SER A 10 1.38 0.28 28.67
CA SER A 10 -0.06 0.08 28.45
C SER A 10 -0.73 1.22 27.66
N CYS A 11 -0.48 2.50 28.00
CA CYS A 11 -1.05 3.62 27.25
C CYS A 11 -0.45 3.74 25.83
N GLY A 12 0.85 3.46 25.70
CA GLY A 12 1.55 3.45 24.42
C GLY A 12 1.03 2.39 23.45
N VAL A 13 0.80 1.15 23.91
CA VAL A 13 0.25 0.09 23.05
C VAL A 13 -1.19 0.36 22.64
N ILE A 14 -1.99 0.95 23.53
CA ILE A 14 -3.36 1.38 23.19
C ILE A 14 -3.30 2.43 22.08
N CYS A 15 -2.47 3.48 22.23
CA CYS A 15 -2.29 4.51 21.21
C CYS A 15 -1.78 3.92 19.88
N LEU A 16 -0.79 3.02 19.91
CA LEU A 16 -0.28 2.33 18.72
C LEU A 16 -1.36 1.51 18.01
N LYS A 17 -2.21 0.79 18.75
CA LYS A 17 -3.35 0.06 18.18
C LYS A 17 -4.32 0.99 17.45
N TYR A 18 -4.70 2.11 18.07
CA TYR A 18 -5.59 3.08 17.45
C TYR A 18 -4.98 3.72 16.20
N LEU A 19 -3.69 4.11 16.25
CA LEU A 19 -2.99 4.67 15.09
C LEU A 19 -2.89 3.66 13.94
N LEU A 20 -2.54 2.40 14.23
CA LEU A 20 -2.45 1.35 13.21
C LEU A 20 -3.83 1.03 12.61
N PHE A 21 -4.87 0.99 13.45
CA PHE A 21 -6.24 0.77 13.01
C PHE A 21 -6.75 1.90 12.12
N LEU A 22 -6.53 3.16 12.52
CA LEU A 22 -6.89 4.33 11.72
C LEU A 22 -6.16 4.34 10.38
N PHE A 23 -4.85 4.09 10.39
CA PHE A 23 -4.05 3.96 9.18
C PHE A 23 -4.64 2.90 8.24
N ASN A 24 -4.93 1.69 8.74
CA ASN A 24 -5.50 0.61 7.93
C ASN A 24 -6.90 0.93 7.38
N ILE A 25 -7.75 1.65 8.13
CA ILE A 25 -9.04 2.14 7.62
C ILE A 25 -8.83 3.16 6.50
N CYS A 26 -7.91 4.11 6.66
CA CYS A 26 -7.60 5.09 5.62
C CYS A 26 -7.12 4.41 4.33
N PHE A 27 -6.25 3.39 4.46
CA PHE A 27 -5.82 2.58 3.32
C PHE A 27 -6.98 1.82 2.68
N TRP A 28 -7.85 1.20 3.49
CA TRP A 28 -9.01 0.48 2.97
C TRP A 28 -9.96 1.39 2.18
N LEU A 29 -10.26 2.58 2.70
CA LEU A 29 -11.06 3.59 2.00
C LEU A 29 -10.37 4.11 0.74
N GLY A 30 -9.06 4.35 0.82
CA GLY A 30 -8.25 4.75 -0.34
C GLY A 30 -8.26 3.70 -1.44
N GLY A 31 -8.08 2.42 -1.09
CA GLY A 31 -8.16 1.30 -2.02
C GLY A 31 -9.56 1.15 -2.64
N GLY A 32 -10.61 1.35 -1.85
CA GLY A 32 -12.00 1.40 -2.32
C GLY A 32 -12.22 2.50 -3.36
N ALA A 33 -11.71 3.70 -3.10
CA ALA A 33 -11.77 4.82 -4.05
C ALA A 33 -10.97 4.52 -5.33
N MET A 34 -9.76 3.97 -5.21
CA MET A 34 -8.94 3.58 -6.36
C MET A 34 -9.63 2.51 -7.23
N LEU A 35 -10.25 1.51 -6.59
CA LEU A 35 -10.99 0.46 -7.29
C LEU A 35 -12.23 1.04 -7.99
N ALA A 36 -12.97 1.93 -7.32
CA ALA A 36 -14.11 2.62 -7.91
C ALA A 36 -13.71 3.46 -9.14
N VAL A 37 -12.62 4.23 -9.06
CA VAL A 37 -12.08 5.01 -10.19
C VAL A 37 -11.63 4.08 -11.32
N GLY A 38 -10.95 2.98 -11.01
CA GLY A 38 -10.51 2.00 -12.01
C GLY A 38 -11.70 1.34 -12.74
N VAL A 39 -12.73 0.92 -12.02
CA VAL A 39 -13.95 0.34 -12.60
C VAL A 39 -14.73 1.38 -13.38
N TRP A 40 -14.89 2.60 -12.85
CA TRP A 40 -15.53 3.72 -13.56
C TRP A 40 -14.86 3.97 -14.91
N THR A 41 -13.52 3.97 -14.92
CA THR A 41 -12.72 4.13 -16.14
C THR A 41 -12.98 3.01 -17.15
N LEU A 42 -13.25 1.77 -16.72
CA LEU A 42 -13.60 0.70 -17.66
C LEU A 42 -15.04 0.79 -18.16
N VAL A 43 -15.98 1.16 -17.30
CA VAL A 43 -17.43 1.20 -17.61
C VAL A 43 -17.75 2.30 -18.63
N GLU A 44 -17.22 3.51 -18.43
CA GLU A 44 -17.50 4.67 -19.29
C GLU A 44 -16.95 4.52 -20.71
N ASN A 45 -16.05 3.55 -20.95
CA ASN A 45 -15.36 3.37 -22.23
C ASN A 45 -15.90 2.22 -23.10
N SER A 46 -17.01 1.56 -22.72
CA SER A 46 -17.55 0.40 -23.44
C SER A 46 -17.89 0.67 -24.93
N ASP A 47 -18.16 1.93 -25.30
CA ASP A 47 -18.50 2.34 -26.67
C ASP A 47 -17.31 2.85 -27.52
N TYR A 48 -16.12 3.07 -26.92
CA TYR A 48 -14.94 3.65 -27.60
C TYR A 48 -13.83 2.62 -27.94
N ILE A 49 -13.98 1.36 -27.51
CA ILE A 49 -13.01 0.26 -27.69
C ILE A 49 -12.72 -0.06 -29.17
N SER A 50 -13.57 0.38 -30.11
CA SER A 50 -13.39 0.08 -31.54
C SER A 50 -12.68 1.16 -32.37
N LEU A 51 -12.38 2.35 -31.82
CA LEU A 51 -11.83 3.46 -32.63
C LEU A 51 -10.55 4.11 -32.09
N LEU A 52 -10.16 3.85 -30.84
CA LEU A 52 -8.90 4.33 -30.26
C LEU A 52 -8.04 3.16 -29.81
N ASN A 53 -7.16 2.71 -30.70
CA ASN A 53 -6.09 1.76 -30.44
C ASN A 53 -5.01 2.37 -29.52
N SER A 54 -5.35 2.60 -28.24
CA SER A 54 -4.37 2.98 -27.22
C SER A 54 -4.47 2.01 -26.05
N SER A 55 -3.84 0.85 -26.21
CA SER A 55 -3.65 -0.22 -25.22
C SER A 55 -3.27 0.29 -23.81
N PHE A 56 -2.67 1.48 -23.72
CA PHE A 56 -2.21 2.13 -22.50
C PHE A 56 -3.32 2.64 -21.55
N TYR A 57 -4.46 3.11 -22.05
CA TYR A 57 -5.55 3.62 -21.20
C TYR A 57 -6.26 2.48 -20.45
N SER A 58 -6.47 1.34 -21.11
CA SER A 58 -7.01 0.16 -20.46
C SER A 58 -5.98 -0.45 -19.49
N ALA A 59 -4.69 -0.44 -19.86
CA ALA A 59 -3.61 -0.92 -18.98
C ALA A 59 -3.56 -0.17 -17.65
N SER A 60 -3.68 1.17 -17.64
CA SER A 60 -3.67 1.96 -16.40
C SER A 60 -4.90 1.70 -15.52
N ALA A 61 -6.09 1.52 -16.11
CA ALA A 61 -7.31 1.16 -15.39
C ALA A 61 -7.20 -0.23 -14.73
N TYR A 62 -6.67 -1.24 -15.43
CA TYR A 62 -6.42 -2.57 -14.86
C TYR A 62 -5.39 -2.51 -13.71
N ILE A 63 -4.33 -1.71 -13.85
CA ILE A 63 -3.34 -1.50 -12.78
C ILE A 63 -3.99 -0.84 -11.55
N LEU A 64 -4.85 0.17 -11.75
CA LEU A 64 -5.62 0.84 -10.68
C LEU A 64 -6.54 -0.13 -9.92
N ILE A 65 -7.26 -0.99 -10.65
CA ILE A 65 -8.13 -2.02 -10.05
C ILE A 65 -7.29 -3.04 -9.26
N ALA A 66 -6.21 -3.54 -9.86
CA ALA A 66 -5.32 -4.50 -9.21
C ALA A 66 -4.68 -3.93 -7.94
N ALA A 67 -4.11 -2.72 -8.02
CA ALA A 67 -3.53 -2.03 -6.88
C ALA A 67 -4.57 -1.73 -5.79
N GLY A 68 -5.76 -1.23 -6.17
CA GLY A 68 -6.87 -0.98 -5.25
C GLY A 68 -7.32 -2.26 -4.52
N GLY A 69 -7.42 -3.38 -5.23
CA GLY A 69 -7.74 -4.68 -4.65
C GLY A 69 -6.69 -5.14 -3.62
N VAL A 70 -5.40 -5.03 -3.96
CA VAL A 70 -4.30 -5.37 -3.04
C VAL A 70 -4.35 -4.50 -1.78
N VAL A 71 -4.60 -3.19 -1.92
CA VAL A 71 -4.70 -2.26 -0.80
C VAL A 71 -5.90 -2.59 0.10
N ILE A 72 -7.06 -2.91 -0.48
CA ILE A 72 -8.26 -3.33 0.28
C ILE A 72 -7.98 -4.61 1.08
N VAL A 73 -7.39 -5.63 0.45
CA VAL A 73 -7.06 -6.90 1.12
C VAL A 73 -6.05 -6.67 2.25
N THR A 74 -5.03 -5.87 1.99
CA THR A 74 -4.01 -5.50 2.99
C THR A 74 -4.64 -4.74 4.17
N GLY A 75 -5.54 -3.80 3.90
CA GLY A 75 -6.30 -3.08 4.93
C GLY A 75 -7.19 -4.01 5.76
N MET A 76 -7.88 -4.97 5.13
CA MET A 76 -8.70 -5.97 5.83
C MET A 76 -7.85 -6.85 6.75
N ILE A 77 -6.73 -7.38 6.24
CA ILE A 77 -5.81 -8.21 7.04
C ILE A 77 -5.22 -7.39 8.19
N GLY A 78 -4.84 -6.13 7.93
CA GLY A 78 -4.33 -5.20 8.95
C GLY A 78 -5.37 -4.91 10.04
N CYS A 79 -6.62 -4.64 9.68
CA CYS A 79 -7.72 -4.47 10.64
C CYS A 79 -7.94 -5.74 11.46
N CYS A 80 -8.02 -6.91 10.81
CA CYS A 80 -8.12 -8.18 11.52
C CYS A 80 -6.92 -8.44 12.44
N ALA A 81 -5.71 -8.03 12.04
CA ALA A 81 -4.49 -8.25 12.82
C ALA A 81 -4.50 -7.43 14.12
N THR A 82 -4.93 -6.18 14.03
CA THR A 82 -5.06 -5.29 15.20
C THR A 82 -6.19 -5.71 16.12
N LEU A 83 -7.34 -6.12 15.57
CA LEU A 83 -8.52 -6.48 16.37
C LEU A 83 -8.41 -7.85 17.03
N LYS A 84 -7.84 -8.84 16.33
CA LYS A 84 -7.78 -10.22 16.82
C LYS A 84 -6.58 -10.48 17.72
N GLU A 85 -5.61 -9.56 17.75
CA GLU A 85 -4.38 -9.62 18.55
C GLU A 85 -3.57 -10.94 18.40
N ARG A 86 -3.81 -11.67 17.30
CA ARG A 86 -3.11 -12.94 17.03
C ARG A 86 -1.77 -12.60 16.41
N ARG A 87 -0.69 -13.01 17.09
CA ARG A 87 0.69 -12.81 16.58
C ARG A 87 0.88 -13.31 15.16
N SER A 88 0.33 -14.48 14.82
CA SER A 88 0.42 -15.01 13.45
C SER A 88 -0.18 -14.06 12.41
N LEU A 89 -1.32 -13.42 12.70
CA LEU A 89 -1.94 -12.47 11.77
C LEU A 89 -1.11 -11.19 11.63
N LEU A 90 -0.50 -10.73 12.73
CA LEU A 90 0.37 -9.55 12.73
C LEU A 90 1.70 -9.81 12.00
N ILE A 91 2.25 -11.03 12.10
CA ILE A 91 3.42 -11.47 11.32
C ILE A 91 3.06 -11.57 9.84
N VAL A 92 1.91 -12.16 9.50
CA VAL A 92 1.43 -12.21 8.10
C VAL A 92 1.29 -10.79 7.55
N TYR A 93 0.69 -9.87 8.31
CA TYR A 93 0.59 -8.46 7.91
C TYR A 93 1.96 -7.81 7.68
N LEU A 94 2.93 -8.04 8.58
CA LEU A 94 4.30 -7.53 8.42
C LEU A 94 5.00 -8.09 7.17
N VAL A 95 4.87 -9.40 6.91
CA VAL A 95 5.45 -10.05 5.72
C VAL A 95 4.80 -9.52 4.45
N LEU A 96 3.49 -9.28 4.45
CA LEU A 96 2.79 -8.67 3.33
C LEU A 96 3.31 -7.25 3.05
N LEU A 97 3.42 -6.39 4.08
CA LEU A 97 3.97 -5.04 3.91
C LEU A 97 5.41 -5.06 3.37
N LEU A 98 6.25 -5.96 3.89
CA LEU A 98 7.62 -6.14 3.38
C LEU A 98 7.63 -6.56 1.91
N SER A 99 6.75 -7.49 1.52
CA SER A 99 6.65 -7.94 0.13
C SER A 99 6.22 -6.80 -0.81
N ILE A 100 5.28 -5.95 -0.38
CA ILE A 100 4.81 -4.80 -1.17
C ILE A 100 5.95 -3.78 -1.32
N PHE A 101 6.69 -3.49 -0.26
CA PHE A 101 7.84 -2.58 -0.32
C PHE A 101 8.89 -3.07 -1.33
N LEU A 102 9.20 -4.37 -1.35
CA LEU A 102 10.12 -4.95 -2.33
C LEU A 102 9.58 -4.87 -3.77
N LEU A 103 8.27 -5.04 -3.97
CA LEU A 103 7.63 -4.85 -5.26
C LEU A 103 7.71 -3.38 -5.73
N GLU A 104 7.53 -2.41 -4.83
CA GLU A 104 7.70 -0.99 -5.16
C GLU A 104 9.12 -0.66 -5.60
N ILE A 105 10.12 -1.16 -4.86
CA ILE A 105 11.53 -0.99 -5.23
C ILE A 105 11.81 -1.64 -6.59
N THR A 106 11.31 -2.86 -6.81
CA THR A 106 11.49 -3.58 -8.08
C THR A 106 10.83 -2.82 -9.24
N ALA A 107 9.60 -2.33 -9.06
CA ALA A 107 8.88 -1.55 -10.06
C ALA A 107 9.58 -0.22 -10.36
N GLY A 108 10.11 0.48 -9.33
CA GLY A 108 10.87 1.70 -9.50
C GLY A 108 12.17 1.50 -10.29
N ILE A 109 12.92 0.44 -9.98
CA ILE A 109 14.14 0.08 -10.72
C ILE A 109 13.81 -0.27 -12.18
N LEU A 110 12.78 -1.09 -12.40
CA LEU A 110 12.36 -1.48 -13.75
C LEU A 110 11.90 -0.28 -14.58
N ALA A 111 11.17 0.66 -13.96
CA ALA A 111 10.76 1.91 -14.61
C ALA A 111 11.95 2.80 -14.99
N TYR A 112 12.99 2.85 -14.14
CA TYR A 112 14.22 3.58 -14.40
C TYR A 112 15.03 2.96 -15.57
N VAL A 113 15.24 1.64 -15.55
CA VAL A 113 16.00 0.94 -16.60
C VAL A 113 15.30 1.02 -17.95
N ASN A 114 13.97 0.82 -17.99
CA ASN A 114 13.20 0.90 -19.23
C ASN A 114 13.18 2.30 -19.86
N ASN A 115 13.25 3.36 -19.04
CA ASN A 115 13.43 4.74 -19.54
C ASN A 115 14.78 4.91 -20.25
N GLN A 116 15.81 4.17 -19.82
CA GLN A 116 17.16 4.32 -20.37
C GLN A 116 17.36 3.53 -21.68
N GLN A 117 16.63 2.42 -21.85
CA GLN A 117 16.85 1.46 -22.95
C GLN A 117 15.84 1.58 -24.11
N GLY A 118 14.90 2.54 -24.08
CA GLY A 118 13.86 2.66 -25.11
C GLY A 118 12.92 1.44 -25.15
N GLY A 119 12.53 0.93 -23.97
CA GLY A 119 11.62 -0.22 -23.88
C GLY A 119 10.18 0.11 -24.29
N CYS A 120 9.25 -0.84 -24.15
CA CYS A 120 7.79 -0.70 -24.41
C CYS A 120 7.08 0.47 -23.67
N ILE A 121 7.81 1.21 -22.84
CA ILE A 121 7.39 2.39 -22.08
C ILE A 121 7.55 3.68 -22.93
N GLU A 122 8.03 3.64 -24.18
CA GLU A 122 8.23 4.82 -25.05
C GLU A 122 7.04 5.80 -25.09
N GLN A 123 5.79 5.34 -25.08
CA GLN A 123 4.62 6.23 -25.07
C GLN A 123 4.16 6.64 -23.66
N LEU A 124 4.47 5.84 -22.63
CA LEU A 124 4.31 6.25 -21.23
C LEU A 124 5.34 7.33 -20.86
N GLU A 125 6.48 7.39 -21.56
CA GLU A 125 7.55 8.37 -21.36
C GLU A 125 7.07 9.83 -21.54
N HIS A 126 6.14 10.10 -22.46
CA HIS A 126 5.64 11.45 -22.71
C HIS A 126 4.76 11.95 -21.54
N PHE A 127 3.92 11.09 -20.96
CA PHE A 127 3.15 11.43 -19.74
C PHE A 127 4.02 11.37 -18.49
N LEU A 128 4.95 10.43 -18.42
CA LEU A 128 5.92 10.33 -17.33
C LEU A 128 6.79 11.57 -17.27
N ARG A 129 7.43 12.05 -18.35
CA ARG A 129 8.32 13.22 -18.28
C ARG A 129 7.64 14.47 -17.70
N SER A 130 6.38 14.70 -18.04
CA SER A 130 5.62 15.85 -17.54
C SER A 130 5.14 15.68 -16.09
N HIS A 131 4.88 14.45 -15.65
CA HIS A 131 4.35 14.15 -14.32
C HIS A 131 5.26 13.28 -13.45
N LEU A 132 6.54 13.13 -13.83
CA LEU A 132 7.50 12.22 -13.19
C LEU A 132 7.70 12.62 -11.75
N TYR A 133 7.75 13.93 -11.51
CA TYR A 133 7.85 14.48 -10.17
C TYR A 133 6.68 14.06 -9.29
N ILE A 134 5.44 14.10 -9.80
CA ILE A 134 4.25 13.71 -9.05
C ILE A 134 4.24 12.21 -8.80
N LEU A 135 4.50 11.41 -9.85
CA LEU A 135 4.51 9.96 -9.72
C LEU A 135 5.62 9.47 -8.78
N GLY A 136 6.81 10.08 -8.86
CA GLY A 136 7.92 9.85 -7.96
C GLY A 136 7.60 10.25 -6.52
N ALA A 137 7.00 11.42 -6.31
CA ALA A 137 6.56 11.86 -4.99
C ALA A 137 5.51 10.92 -4.37
N VAL A 138 4.54 10.47 -5.16
CA VAL A 138 3.54 9.48 -4.73
C VAL A 138 4.21 8.17 -4.35
N GLY A 139 5.11 7.63 -5.19
CA GLY A 139 5.83 6.39 -4.89
C GLY A 139 6.67 6.48 -3.60
N VAL A 140 7.45 7.56 -3.44
CA VAL A 140 8.23 7.80 -2.21
C VAL A 140 7.33 7.96 -1.00
N GLY A 141 6.19 8.65 -1.15
CA GLY A 141 5.19 8.80 -0.09
C GLY A 141 4.60 7.47 0.36
N ILE A 142 4.24 6.59 -0.59
CA ILE A 142 3.70 5.27 -0.27
C ILE A 142 4.75 4.40 0.44
N ALA A 143 5.99 4.39 -0.07
CA ALA A 143 7.10 3.67 0.55
C ALA A 143 7.35 4.14 2.00
N PHE A 144 7.29 5.44 2.25
CA PHE A 144 7.40 6.01 3.60
C PHE A 144 6.23 5.57 4.50
N LEU A 145 4.99 5.62 4.00
CA LEU A 145 3.81 5.18 4.75
C LEU A 145 3.91 3.68 5.10
N GLN A 146 4.42 2.83 4.20
CA GLN A 146 4.68 1.41 4.48
C GLN A 146 5.72 1.22 5.57
N LEU A 147 6.82 1.97 5.55
CA LEU A 147 7.85 1.93 6.60
C LEU A 147 7.27 2.28 7.98
N VAL A 148 6.45 3.33 8.04
CA VAL A 148 5.74 3.72 9.27
C VAL A 148 4.80 2.60 9.74
N GLY A 149 4.03 2.01 8.82
CA GLY A 149 3.16 0.87 9.12
C GLY A 149 3.93 -0.35 9.65
N MET A 150 5.08 -0.67 9.06
CA MET A 150 5.95 -1.75 9.50
C MET A 150 6.54 -1.47 10.88
N MET A 151 6.96 -0.23 11.16
CA MET A 151 7.46 0.18 12.47
C MET A 151 6.39 -0.01 13.55
N PHE A 152 5.18 0.50 13.32
CA PHE A 152 4.07 0.34 14.27
C PHE A 152 3.67 -1.12 14.45
N THR A 153 3.63 -1.90 13.37
CA THR A 153 3.36 -3.35 13.41
C THR A 153 4.43 -4.09 14.21
N CYS A 154 5.71 -3.78 14.01
CA CYS A 154 6.82 -4.36 14.77
C CYS A 154 6.73 -4.03 16.25
N CYS A 155 6.45 -2.76 16.59
CA CYS A 155 6.25 -2.33 17.96
C CYS A 155 5.09 -3.09 18.61
N LEU A 156 3.94 -3.19 17.94
CA LEU A 156 2.79 -3.92 18.45
C LEU A 156 3.07 -5.42 18.61
N CYS A 157 3.82 -6.02 17.68
CA CYS A 157 4.23 -7.42 17.72
C CYS A 157 5.18 -7.72 18.89
N ARG A 158 6.12 -6.81 19.17
CA ARG A 158 7.03 -6.92 20.33
C ARG A 158 6.28 -6.83 21.65
N ASN A 159 5.30 -5.94 21.77
CA ASN A 159 4.50 -5.84 23.00
C ASN A 159 3.64 -7.09 23.22
N LEU A 160 2.97 -7.59 22.16
CA LEU A 160 2.29 -8.88 22.22
C LEU A 160 3.25 -10.03 22.55
N LYS A 161 4.56 -9.87 22.25
CA LYS A 161 5.62 -10.82 22.60
C LYS A 161 5.80 -10.95 24.11
N GLU A 162 5.82 -9.82 24.79
CA GLU A 162 6.05 -9.69 26.22
C GLU A 162 4.87 -10.18 27.07
N ASP A 163 3.61 -10.09 26.58
CA ASP A 163 2.44 -10.55 27.36
C ASP A 163 2.34 -12.08 27.56
N LEU A 164 3.09 -12.89 26.81
CA LEU A 164 3.02 -14.37 26.86
C LEU A 164 4.21 -15.01 27.61
N TYR A 165 5.16 -14.22 28.13
CA TYR A 165 6.35 -14.70 28.84
C TYR A 165 6.42 -14.04 30.23
#